data_AF-A0A0B1S1N8-F1
#
_entry.id   AF-A0A0B1S1N8-F1
#
_cell.length_a   1.000
_cell.length_b   1.000
_cell.length_c   1.000
_cell.angle_alpha   90.00
_cell.angle_beta   90.00
_cell.angle_gamma   90.00
#
_symmetry.space_group_name_H-M   'P 1'
#
loop_
_entity.id
_entity.type
_entity.pdbx_description
1 polymer ?
#
loop_
_entity_poly.entity_id
_entity_poly.type
_entity_poly.pdbx_seq_one_letter_code
_entity_poly.pdbx_strand_id
1 'polypeptide(L)'
;MCQFCGESSPDFGMADRLEAHYKSSCQLMSKCRFCSKVVMVSQLDDHVINRCSFVAGRMTRCSACCLAIDATDNANGVGHPMCRGRPPPSGAQWCPLCAVAVNDSKEAWKSHLVNDCYNNPRKSGPELNLDSIPGIVEEEKKARPSSSVSTKVRSGGRMIDADKLVAALQVSRV
;
A
#
# COMPACT_ATOMS: atom_id res chain seq x y z
N MET A 1 -4.06 15.72 23.91
CA MET A 1 -3.43 15.98 22.59
C MET A 1 -2.70 14.73 22.14
N CYS A 2 -2.76 14.37 20.86
CA CYS A 2 -1.96 13.29 20.28
C CYS A 2 -0.53 13.78 20.00
N GLN A 3 0.47 13.10 20.55
CA GLN A 3 1.88 13.49 20.41
C GLN A 3 2.46 13.29 18.99
N PHE A 4 1.77 12.54 18.13
CA PHE A 4 2.20 12.23 16.77
C PHE A 4 1.58 13.20 15.76
N CYS A 5 0.27 13.15 15.56
CA CYS A 5 -0.42 14.04 14.61
C CYS A 5 -0.65 15.45 15.15
N GLY A 6 -0.58 15.66 16.47
CA GLY A 6 -0.86 16.95 17.10
C GLY A 6 -2.35 17.30 17.18
N GLU A 7 -3.25 16.37 16.87
CA GLU A 7 -4.69 16.56 17.05
C GLU A 7 -5.02 16.71 18.55
N SER A 8 -5.93 17.63 18.85
CA SER A 8 -6.39 17.89 20.21
C SER A 8 -7.88 17.59 20.30
N SER A 9 -8.23 16.62 21.14
CA SER A 9 -9.59 16.32 21.55
C SER A 9 -9.66 16.29 23.08
N PRO A 10 -10.75 16.77 23.70
CA PRO A 10 -10.97 16.62 25.15
C PRO A 10 -10.93 15.15 25.60
N ASP A 11 -11.30 14.21 24.72
CA ASP A 11 -11.32 12.78 25.02
C ASP A 11 -9.92 12.17 25.13
N PHE A 12 -8.88 12.82 24.57
CA PHE A 12 -7.51 12.32 24.64
C PHE A 12 -6.89 12.37 26.03
N GLY A 13 -7.59 12.95 27.02
CA GLY A 13 -7.24 12.78 28.42
C GLY A 13 -7.49 11.36 28.94
N MET A 14 -8.36 10.59 28.28
CA MET A 14 -8.64 9.20 28.62
C MET A 14 -7.69 8.29 27.83
N ALA A 15 -6.92 7.45 28.52
CA ALA A 15 -5.94 6.56 27.91
C ALA A 15 -6.56 5.67 26.81
N ASP A 16 -7.73 5.09 27.07
CA ASP A 16 -8.43 4.22 26.13
C ASP A 16 -8.85 4.95 24.84
N ARG A 17 -9.25 6.22 24.94
CA ARG A 17 -9.64 7.04 23.78
C ARG A 17 -8.43 7.43 22.95
N LEU A 18 -7.31 7.76 23.60
CA LEU A 18 -6.05 8.05 22.91
C LEU A 18 -5.50 6.80 22.21
N GLU A 19 -5.60 5.63 22.85
CA GLU A 19 -5.23 4.36 22.25
C GLU A 19 -6.13 4.00 21.05
N ALA A 20 -7.44 4.22 21.17
CA ALA A 20 -8.37 4.05 20.06
C ALA A 20 -8.03 4.96 18.86
N HIS A 21 -7.64 6.20 19.13
CA HIS A 21 -7.13 7.12 18.10
C HIS A 21 -5.88 6.55 17.40
N TYR A 22 -4.88 6.08 18.15
CA TYR A 22 -3.69 5.46 17.54
C TYR A 22 -4.07 4.27 16.64
N LYS A 23 -5.00 3.43 17.11
CA LYS A 23 -5.42 2.22 16.41
C LYS A 23 -6.17 2.48 15.11
N SER A 24 -6.99 3.52 15.04
CA SER A 24 -7.97 3.68 13.96
C SER A 24 -7.86 4.99 13.19
N SER A 25 -7.52 6.10 13.84
CA SER A 25 -7.69 7.46 13.28
C SER A 25 -6.38 8.23 13.09
N CYS A 26 -5.32 7.89 13.81
CA CYS A 26 -4.08 8.65 13.76
C CYS A 26 -3.43 8.54 12.37
N GLN A 27 -3.37 9.66 11.65
CA GLN A 27 -2.84 9.77 10.28
C GLN A 27 -1.35 9.46 10.16
N LEU A 28 -0.59 9.53 11.26
CA LEU A 28 0.83 9.19 11.29
C LEU A 28 1.10 7.70 11.60
N MET A 29 0.05 6.94 11.87
CA MET A 29 0.12 5.53 12.21
C MET A 29 -0.54 4.70 11.11
N SER A 30 -0.06 3.47 10.92
CA SER A 30 -0.67 2.49 10.02
C SER A 30 -0.58 1.11 10.64
N LYS A 31 -1.45 0.20 10.21
CA LYS A 31 -1.41 -1.21 10.61
C LYS A 31 -0.47 -1.97 9.69
N CYS A 32 0.42 -2.77 10.28
CA CYS A 32 1.17 -3.75 9.52
C CYS A 32 0.21 -4.76 8.88
N ARG A 33 0.28 -4.91 7.56
CA ARG A 33 -0.58 -5.83 6.80
C ARG A 33 -0.41 -7.33 7.15
N PHE A 34 0.65 -7.68 7.87
CA PHE A 34 0.96 -9.08 8.23
C PHE A 34 0.59 -9.42 9.67
N CYS A 35 0.79 -8.48 10.61
CA CYS A 35 0.60 -8.74 12.04
C CYS A 35 -0.43 -7.83 12.71
N SER A 36 -1.03 -6.91 11.96
CA SER A 36 -2.02 -5.92 12.43
C SER A 36 -1.56 -4.98 13.54
N LYS A 37 -0.27 -5.01 13.93
CA LYS A 37 0.31 -4.06 14.88
C LYS A 37 0.29 -2.67 14.28
N VAL A 38 -0.09 -1.70 15.11
CA VAL A 38 -0.09 -0.28 14.78
C VAL A 38 1.31 0.25 14.98
N VAL A 39 1.89 0.83 13.93
CA VAL A 39 3.24 1.40 13.91
C VAL A 39 3.22 2.75 13.22
N MET A 40 4.24 3.58 13.46
CA MET A 40 4.42 4.83 12.71
C MET A 40 4.68 4.50 11.24
N VAL A 41 4.09 5.28 10.33
CA VAL A 41 4.27 5.06 8.88
C VAL A 41 5.75 5.16 8.49
N SER A 42 6.50 6.09 9.08
CA SER A 42 7.95 6.24 8.85
C SER A 42 8.78 5.00 9.24
N GLN A 43 8.24 4.16 10.14
CA GLN A 43 8.91 2.95 10.64
C GLN A 43 8.28 1.66 10.10
N LEU A 44 7.29 1.75 9.20
CA LEU A 44 6.54 0.59 8.75
C LEU A 44 7.44 -0.42 8.00
N ASP A 45 8.34 0.06 7.15
CA ASP A 45 9.29 -0.81 6.45
C ASP A 45 10.29 -1.47 7.41
N ASP A 46 10.87 -0.71 8.34
CA ASP A 46 11.75 -1.27 9.37
C ASP A 46 11.02 -2.32 10.22
N HIS A 47 9.74 -2.06 10.55
CA HIS A 47 8.91 -3.04 11.23
C HIS A 47 8.75 -4.32 10.40
N VAL A 48 8.37 -4.21 9.12
CA VAL A 48 8.13 -5.37 8.24
C VAL A 48 9.40 -6.21 8.09
N ILE A 49 10.56 -5.58 7.95
CA ILE A 49 11.83 -6.27 7.72
C ILE A 49 12.41 -6.85 9.02
N ASN A 50 12.46 -6.07 10.10
CA ASN A 50 13.27 -6.40 11.27
C ASN A 50 12.44 -6.80 12.51
N ARG A 51 11.14 -6.47 12.57
CA ARG A 51 10.34 -6.59 13.80
C ARG A 51 9.06 -7.40 13.66
N CYS A 52 8.61 -7.69 12.43
CA CYS A 52 7.37 -8.39 12.18
C CYS A 52 7.57 -9.90 12.33
N SER A 53 7.01 -10.48 13.39
CA SER A 53 7.12 -11.91 13.69
C SER A 53 6.53 -12.82 12.61
N PHE A 54 5.54 -12.35 11.85
CA PHE A 54 4.84 -13.16 10.85
C PHE A 54 5.63 -13.32 9.53
N VAL A 55 6.55 -12.41 9.24
CA VAL A 55 7.35 -12.41 8.00
C VAL A 55 8.85 -12.30 8.28
N ALA A 56 9.26 -12.60 9.51
CA ALA A 56 10.65 -12.62 9.93
C ALA A 56 11.46 -13.53 8.99
N GLY A 57 12.56 -13.00 8.45
CA GLY A 57 13.43 -13.70 7.49
C GLY A 57 12.88 -13.83 6.07
N ARG A 58 11.62 -13.44 5.81
CA ARG A 58 11.02 -13.46 4.46
C ARG A 58 11.09 -12.11 3.76
N MET A 59 11.12 -11.01 4.51
CA MET A 59 11.20 -9.67 3.96
C MET A 59 12.63 -9.13 4.04
N THR A 60 13.05 -8.42 2.99
CA THR A 60 14.35 -7.75 2.92
C THR A 60 14.20 -6.35 2.32
N ARG A 61 15.29 -5.59 2.28
CA ARG A 61 15.35 -4.31 1.56
C ARG A 61 15.55 -4.57 0.07
N CYS A 62 14.71 -3.98 -0.76
CA CYS A 62 14.91 -4.00 -2.21
C CYS A 62 16.28 -3.41 -2.55
N SER A 63 17.04 -4.10 -3.41
CA SER A 63 18.41 -3.68 -3.78
C SER A 63 18.47 -2.31 -4.46
N ALA A 64 17.40 -1.93 -5.19
CA ALA A 64 17.33 -0.66 -5.90
C ALA A 64 16.74 0.48 -5.06
N CYS A 65 15.57 0.26 -4.44
CA CYS A 65 14.83 1.33 -3.76
C CYS A 65 14.83 1.25 -2.23
N CYS A 66 15.40 0.20 -1.64
CA CYS A 66 15.45 -0.03 -0.19
C CYS A 66 14.11 -0.25 0.52
N LEU A 67 12.97 -0.19 -0.19
CA LEU A 67 11.64 -0.53 0.36
C LEU A 67 11.54 -2.04 0.66
N ALA A 68 10.67 -2.41 1.60
CA ALA A 68 10.46 -3.81 1.99
C ALA A 68 9.89 -4.67 0.84
N ILE A 69 10.58 -5.76 0.50
CA ILE A 69 10.19 -6.73 -0.54
C ILE A 69 10.43 -8.17 -0.06
N ASP A 70 9.76 -9.16 -0.64
CA ASP A 70 10.10 -10.57 -0.40
C ASP A 70 11.56 -10.86 -0.80
N ALA A 71 12.26 -11.62 0.04
CA ALA A 71 13.66 -11.95 -0.12
C ALA A 71 13.91 -12.81 -1.37
N THR A 72 12.98 -13.70 -1.69
CA THR A 72 13.06 -14.56 -2.88
C THR A 72 12.89 -13.73 -4.14
N ASP A 73 11.89 -12.84 -4.17
CA ASP A 73 11.66 -11.92 -5.29
C ASP A 73 12.89 -11.03 -5.54
N ASN A 74 13.45 -10.44 -4.48
CA ASN A 74 14.64 -9.61 -4.59
C ASN A 74 15.86 -10.41 -5.08
N ALA A 75 16.03 -11.66 -4.63
CA ALA A 75 17.10 -12.55 -5.10
C ALA A 75 16.94 -12.93 -6.58
N ASN A 76 15.71 -13.06 -7.06
CA ASN A 76 15.38 -13.34 -8.45
C ASN A 76 15.43 -12.08 -9.35
N GLY A 77 15.85 -10.93 -8.81
CA GLY A 77 15.94 -9.67 -9.55
C GLY A 77 14.59 -8.98 -9.79
N VAL A 78 13.53 -9.42 -9.10
CA VAL A 78 12.22 -8.75 -9.14
C VAL A 78 12.29 -7.51 -8.24
N GLY A 79 11.96 -6.35 -8.82
CA GLY A 79 11.91 -5.08 -8.08
C GLY A 79 10.66 -4.96 -7.21
N HIS A 80 10.72 -4.10 -6.18
CA HIS A 80 9.55 -3.78 -5.37
C HIS A 80 8.40 -3.24 -6.24
N PRO A 81 7.11 -3.54 -5.96
CA PRO A 81 5.99 -3.09 -6.80
C PRO A 81 5.90 -1.57 -7.00
N MET A 82 6.36 -0.78 -6.01
CA MET A 82 6.46 0.67 -6.10
C MET A 82 7.92 1.16 -6.25
N CYS A 83 8.79 0.33 -6.82
CA CYS A 83 10.21 0.64 -6.95
C CYS A 83 10.42 1.89 -7.81
N ARG A 84 11.30 2.78 -7.33
CA ARG A 84 11.75 3.98 -8.05
C ARG A 84 13.07 3.79 -8.80
N GLY A 85 13.61 2.58 -8.81
CA GLY A 85 14.90 2.23 -9.42
C GLY A 85 16.12 2.86 -8.77
N ARG A 86 15.95 3.52 -7.62
CA ARG A 86 17.02 4.25 -6.93
C ARG A 86 16.77 4.34 -5.41
N PRO A 87 17.82 4.46 -4.60
CA PRO A 87 17.68 4.71 -3.17
C PRO A 87 17.06 6.09 -2.91
N PRO A 88 16.52 6.33 -1.72
CA PRO A 88 16.02 7.65 -1.38
C PRO A 88 17.15 8.69 -1.39
N PRO A 89 16.85 9.97 -1.68
CA PRO A 89 17.81 11.05 -1.55
C PRO A 89 18.43 11.11 -0.15
N SER A 90 19.65 11.66 -0.04
CA SER A 90 20.31 11.84 1.26
C SER A 90 19.43 12.61 2.25
N GLY A 91 19.28 12.09 3.47
CA GLY A 91 18.41 12.67 4.51
C GLY A 91 16.91 12.44 4.31
N ALA A 92 16.52 11.66 3.29
CA ALA A 92 15.13 11.29 3.04
C ALA A 92 14.92 9.78 3.12
N GLN A 93 13.66 9.40 3.26
CA GLN A 93 13.17 8.03 3.21
C GLN A 93 12.01 7.95 2.21
N TRP A 94 11.83 6.79 1.59
CA TRP A 94 10.63 6.55 0.80
C TRP A 94 9.44 6.31 1.73
N CYS A 95 8.33 6.99 1.48
CA CYS A 95 7.06 6.67 2.13
C CYS A 95 6.62 5.25 1.72
N PRO A 96 6.45 4.31 2.67
CA PRO A 96 6.09 2.93 2.34
C PRO A 96 4.66 2.81 1.79
N LEU A 97 3.84 3.85 1.92
CA LEU A 97 2.50 3.88 1.37
C LEU A 97 2.48 4.33 -0.09
N CYS A 98 3.34 5.26 -0.49
CA CYS A 98 3.21 5.97 -1.78
C CYS A 98 4.53 6.16 -2.56
N ALA A 99 5.65 5.67 -2.02
CA ALA A 99 6.99 5.76 -2.59
C ALA A 99 7.41 7.18 -3.03
N VAL A 100 6.96 8.20 -2.31
CA VAL A 100 7.43 9.60 -2.43
C VAL A 100 8.51 9.84 -1.37
N ALA A 101 9.54 10.61 -1.70
CA ALA A 101 10.62 10.93 -0.75
C ALA A 101 10.10 11.89 0.31
N VAL A 102 10.41 11.59 1.57
CA VAL A 102 10.07 12.41 2.73
C VAL A 102 11.34 12.59 3.55
N ASN A 103 11.66 13.82 3.93
CA ASN A 103 12.79 14.07 4.82
C ASN A 103 12.58 13.32 6.15
N ASP A 104 13.66 12.82 6.74
CA ASP A 104 13.62 12.08 8.01
C ASP A 104 13.48 13.03 9.21
N SER A 105 12.42 13.83 9.20
CA SER A 105 12.02 14.70 10.31
C SER A 105 10.54 14.51 10.63
N LYS A 106 10.19 14.69 11.90
CA LYS A 106 8.82 14.50 12.40
C LYS A 106 7.83 15.41 11.67
N GLU A 107 8.23 16.66 11.44
CA GLU A 107 7.43 17.70 10.81
C GLU A 107 7.21 17.40 9.32
N ALA A 108 8.25 16.93 8.60
CA ALA A 108 8.13 16.55 7.20
C ALA A 108 7.19 15.35 7.01
N TRP A 109 7.34 14.32 7.85
CA TRP A 109 6.43 13.17 7.84
C TRP A 109 5.00 13.55 8.19
N LYS A 110 4.80 14.41 9.19
CA LYS A 110 3.47 14.93 9.52
C LYS A 110 2.86 15.67 8.34
N SER A 111 3.58 16.62 7.74
CA SER A 111 3.08 17.37 6.58
C SER A 111 2.72 16.43 5.43
N HIS A 112 3.63 15.49 5.10
CA HIS A 112 3.41 14.53 4.04
C HIS A 112 2.17 13.67 4.29
N LEU A 113 2.03 13.06 5.46
CA LEU A 113 0.94 12.11 5.73
C LEU A 113 -0.42 12.77 5.85
N VAL A 114 -0.47 14.03 6.30
CA VAL A 114 -1.72 14.80 6.44
C VAL A 114 -2.14 15.40 5.09
N ASN A 115 -1.22 16.01 4.35
CA ASN A 115 -1.55 16.83 3.19
C ASN A 115 -1.28 16.14 1.85
N ASP A 116 -0.12 15.48 1.72
CA ASP A 116 0.46 15.13 0.41
C ASP A 116 0.36 13.64 0.06
N CYS A 117 0.21 12.77 1.06
CA CYS A 117 0.23 11.32 0.88
C CYS A 117 -1.08 10.84 0.25
N TYR A 118 -1.04 10.57 -1.05
CA TYR A 118 -2.21 10.12 -1.82
C TYR A 118 -2.68 8.70 -1.49
N ASN A 119 -1.84 7.89 -0.82
CA ASN A 119 -2.16 6.52 -0.45
C ASN A 119 -2.23 6.31 1.07
N ASN A 120 -2.44 7.38 1.85
CA ASN A 120 -2.68 7.26 3.28
C ASN A 120 -4.16 6.88 3.53
N PRO A 121 -4.46 5.64 3.99
CA PRO A 121 -5.83 5.20 4.19
C PRO A 121 -6.56 5.98 5.29
N ARG A 122 -5.83 6.71 6.14
CA ARG A 122 -6.39 7.50 7.25
C ARG A 122 -6.54 8.99 6.93
N LYS A 123 -6.24 9.41 5.70
CA LYS A 123 -6.29 10.84 5.32
C LYS A 123 -7.68 11.43 5.52
N SER A 124 -8.73 10.69 5.18
CA SER A 124 -10.13 11.16 5.22
C SER A 124 -10.91 10.74 6.48
N GLY A 125 -10.25 10.11 7.46
CA GLY A 125 -10.92 9.61 8.67
C GLY A 125 -10.39 8.25 9.12
N PRO A 126 -11.07 7.58 10.06
CA PRO A 126 -10.65 6.27 10.53
C PRO A 126 -10.62 5.24 9.40
N GLU A 127 -9.64 4.34 9.44
CA GLU A 127 -9.59 3.18 8.54
C GLU A 127 -10.90 2.38 8.62
N LEU A 128 -11.64 2.30 7.51
CA LEU A 128 -12.80 1.44 7.40
C LEU A 128 -12.34 -0.02 7.48
N ASN A 129 -12.58 -0.66 8.62
CA ASN A 129 -12.36 -2.10 8.79
C ASN A 129 -13.50 -2.83 8.07
N LEU A 130 -13.25 -3.27 6.83
CA LEU A 130 -14.21 -4.08 6.06
C LEU A 130 -14.49 -5.43 6.74
N ASP A 131 -13.56 -5.93 7.55
CA ASP A 131 -13.70 -7.17 8.33
C ASP A 131 -14.73 -7.07 9.46
N SER A 132 -15.21 -5.87 9.77
CA SER A 132 -16.20 -5.63 10.83
C SER A 132 -17.63 -5.44 10.31
N ILE A 133 -17.92 -5.75 9.03
CA ILE A 133 -19.30 -5.82 8.53
C ILE A 133 -19.92 -7.14 9.04
N PRO A 134 -20.85 -7.11 10.02
CA PRO A 134 -21.59 -8.31 10.39
C PRO A 134 -22.64 -8.51 9.29
N GLY A 135 -22.42 -9.45 8.35
CA GLY A 135 -23.41 -9.66 7.29
C GLY A 135 -23.05 -10.53 6.09
N ILE A 136 -21.85 -11.12 5.99
CA ILE A 136 -21.59 -12.15 4.98
C ILE A 136 -21.15 -13.41 5.71
N VAL A 137 -22.16 -14.11 6.24
CA VAL A 137 -22.03 -15.50 6.65
C VAL A 137 -21.67 -16.36 5.44
N GLU A 138 -20.84 -17.34 5.74
CA GLU A 138 -20.24 -18.34 4.88
C GLU A 138 -21.26 -18.97 3.91
N GLU A 139 -20.93 -19.02 2.60
CA GLU A 139 -21.45 -20.08 1.74
C GLU A 139 -20.39 -21.17 1.59
N GLU A 140 -20.75 -22.29 2.20
CA GLU A 140 -20.19 -23.62 2.15
C GLU A 140 -19.49 -24.01 0.83
N LYS A 141 -18.35 -24.67 1.02
CA LYS A 141 -17.69 -25.53 0.04
C LYS A 141 -18.67 -26.57 -0.51
N LYS A 142 -19.27 -26.30 -1.68
CA LYS A 142 -19.82 -27.36 -2.53
C LYS A 142 -18.77 -27.82 -3.54
N ALA A 143 -18.49 -29.13 -3.45
CA ALA A 143 -17.56 -29.88 -4.26
C ALA A 143 -17.74 -29.60 -5.76
N ARG A 144 -16.62 -29.37 -6.45
CA ARG A 144 -16.51 -29.27 -7.90
C ARG A 144 -16.88 -30.62 -8.54
N PRO A 145 -17.96 -30.74 -9.33
CA PRO A 145 -18.13 -31.89 -10.19
C PRO A 145 -17.15 -31.75 -11.36
N SER A 146 -16.39 -32.81 -11.62
CA SER A 146 -15.72 -33.01 -12.91
C SER A 146 -16.76 -33.23 -13.99
N SER A 147 -16.76 -32.40 -15.02
CA SER A 147 -17.30 -32.78 -16.33
C SER A 147 -16.64 -31.96 -17.42
N SER A 148 -15.77 -32.65 -18.15
CA SER A 148 -15.37 -32.35 -19.52
C SER A 148 -16.60 -32.12 -20.41
N VAL A 149 -16.81 -30.90 -20.87
CA VAL A 149 -17.57 -30.62 -22.09
C VAL A 149 -16.85 -29.52 -22.85
N SER A 150 -16.41 -29.90 -24.05
CA SER A 150 -15.83 -29.04 -25.05
C SER A 150 -16.95 -28.21 -25.69
N THR A 151 -16.89 -26.89 -25.54
CA THR A 151 -17.69 -25.96 -26.34
C THR A 151 -16.77 -25.00 -27.07
N LYS A 152 -16.70 -25.21 -28.38
CA LYS A 152 -15.99 -24.42 -29.38
C LYS A 152 -16.66 -23.05 -29.50
N VAL A 153 -16.09 -22.03 -28.87
CA VAL A 153 -16.51 -20.63 -29.06
C VAL A 153 -15.65 -20.01 -30.16
N ARG A 154 -16.29 -19.64 -31.28
CA ARG A 154 -15.68 -18.84 -32.35
C ARG A 154 -15.64 -17.38 -31.88
N SER A 155 -14.48 -16.90 -31.47
CA SER A 155 -14.22 -15.48 -31.28
C SER A 155 -13.78 -14.85 -32.60
N GLY A 156 -14.71 -14.19 -33.29
CA GLY A 156 -14.41 -13.30 -34.41
C GLY A 156 -13.76 -12.02 -33.90
N GLY A 157 -12.43 -12.01 -33.80
CA GLY A 157 -11.66 -10.80 -33.54
C GLY A 157 -11.64 -9.91 -34.77
N ARG A 158 -12.17 -8.68 -34.68
CA ARG A 158 -11.85 -7.61 -35.63
C ARG A 158 -10.49 -7.05 -35.21
N MET A 159 -9.45 -7.40 -35.95
CA MET A 159 -8.14 -6.77 -35.84
C MET A 159 -8.28 -5.33 -36.36
N ILE A 160 -7.83 -4.35 -35.57
CA ILE A 160 -7.68 -2.98 -36.09
C ILE A 160 -6.39 -2.93 -36.91
N ASP A 161 -6.53 -2.52 -38.17
CA ASP A 161 -5.45 -2.45 -39.14
C ASP A 161 -4.54 -1.26 -38.81
N ALA A 162 -3.25 -1.53 -38.58
CA ALA A 162 -2.26 -0.55 -38.15
C ALA A 162 -2.03 0.56 -39.19
N ASP A 163 -2.30 0.30 -40.47
CA ASP A 163 -2.10 1.27 -41.55
C ASP A 163 -3.13 2.40 -41.51
N LYS A 164 -4.31 2.19 -40.90
CA LYS A 164 -5.30 3.25 -40.69
C LYS A 164 -4.91 4.27 -39.61
N LEU A 165 -4.06 3.89 -38.65
CA LEU A 165 -3.61 4.81 -37.60
C LEU A 165 -2.56 5.81 -38.12
N VAL A 166 -1.71 5.38 -39.05
CA VAL A 166 -0.63 6.21 -39.61
C VAL A 166 -1.19 7.32 -40.50
N ALA A 167 -2.25 7.04 -41.27
CA ALA A 167 -2.91 8.04 -42.12
C ALA A 167 -3.55 9.20 -41.33
N ALA A 168 -4.01 8.95 -40.10
CA ALA A 168 -4.63 9.99 -39.26
C ALA A 168 -3.61 10.98 -38.67
N LEU A 169 -2.33 10.62 -38.58
CA LEU A 169 -1.28 11.47 -38.01
C LEU A 169 -0.62 12.39 -39.05
N GLN A 170 -0.84 12.17 -40.34
CA GLN A 170 -0.22 12.96 -41.41
C GLN A 170 -1.09 14.14 -41.90
N VAL A 171 -2.32 14.29 -41.39
CA VAL A 171 -3.23 15.39 -41.80
C VAL A 171 -3.13 16.62 -40.88
N SER A 172 -2.34 16.58 -39.81
CA SER A 172 -2.19 17.70 -38.86
C SER A 172 -0.92 18.54 -39.05
N ARG A 173 -0.30 18.48 -40.24
CA ARG A 173 0.75 19.43 -40.64
C ARG A 173 0.30 20.23 -41.86
N VAL A 174 -0.47 21.28 -41.60
CA VAL A 174 -0.50 22.52 -42.39
C VAL A 174 -0.42 23.67 -41.41
#